data_AF-A7GWC9-F1
#
_entry.id   AF-A7GWC9-F1
#
_cell.length_a   1.000
_cell.length_b   1.000
_cell.length_c   1.000
_cell.angle_alpha   90.00
_cell.angle_beta   90.00
_cell.angle_gamma   90.00
#
_symmetry.space_group_name_H-M   'P 1'
#
loop_
_entity.id
_entity.type
_entity.pdbx_description
1 polymer ?
#
loop_
_entity_poly.entity_id
_entity_poly.type
_entity_poly.pdbx_seq_one_letter_code
_entity_poly.pdbx_strand_id
1 'polypeptide(L)'
;MKILKFLPVLAILLFAGCTRDAEPTPPPQIEPVWTPYIENNGTKMQISFKRGENFGAMKETNATMPLVGSAEFRAPTGERYIVHKIGDMYSLAHGKNNIIINLDTNSPIDPGSKEQMSALQRAKSFKFYEIGTGMVESIVYSAKGHVCEEFLANEPIHVRSVTNYYLKKGGFFASIIDAKFIYKKGAKIENKSFYYEIEDENALKETREFTASESELFLNDVKKQGRLLVVLCGM
;
A
#
# COMPACT_ATOMS: atom_id res chain seq x y z
N MET A 1 84.42 24.92 38.06
CA MET A 1 83.39 24.59 37.05
C MET A 1 82.61 25.86 36.75
N LYS A 2 82.57 26.28 35.47
CA LYS A 2 82.09 27.59 35.01
C LYS A 2 80.56 27.71 35.12
N ILE A 3 80.08 28.80 35.72
CA ILE A 3 78.68 29.20 35.69
C ILE A 3 78.52 30.12 34.48
N LEU A 4 77.79 29.66 33.45
CA LEU A 4 77.46 30.45 32.27
C LEU A 4 75.96 30.79 32.30
N LYS A 5 75.69 32.09 32.30
CA LYS A 5 74.37 32.74 32.27
C LYS A 5 73.57 32.32 31.03
N PHE A 6 72.25 32.16 31.12
CA PHE A 6 71.36 32.39 29.97
C PHE A 6 69.97 32.94 30.36
N LEU A 7 69.53 33.86 29.50
CA LEU A 7 68.35 34.74 29.45
C LEU A 7 67.01 33.95 29.37
N PRO A 8 65.87 34.50 29.85
CA PRO A 8 64.58 33.81 29.73
C PRO A 8 63.98 34.00 28.33
N VAL A 9 63.58 32.91 27.68
CA VAL A 9 62.75 32.93 26.46
C VAL A 9 61.30 32.78 26.87
N LEU A 10 60.51 33.82 26.58
CA LEU A 10 59.06 33.86 26.73
C LEU A 10 58.41 33.02 25.62
N ALA A 11 57.84 31.87 25.97
CA ALA A 11 57.03 31.06 25.06
C ALA A 11 55.55 31.28 25.36
N ILE A 12 54.86 31.97 24.46
CA ILE A 12 53.40 32.15 24.50
C ILE A 12 52.77 30.90 23.86
N LEU A 13 52.14 30.06 24.67
CA LEU A 13 51.30 28.95 24.22
C LEU A 13 49.91 29.47 23.84
N LEU A 14 49.69 29.73 22.55
CA LEU A 14 48.36 29.90 21.98
C LEU A 14 47.72 28.52 21.83
N PHE A 15 46.80 28.17 22.73
CA PHE A 15 45.88 27.05 22.52
C PHE A 15 44.84 27.45 21.46
N ALA A 16 45.16 27.21 20.19
CA ALA A 16 44.14 27.15 19.14
C ALA A 16 43.34 25.86 19.37
N GLY A 17 42.24 25.97 20.12
CA GLY A 17 41.25 24.91 20.20
C GLY A 17 40.60 24.73 18.83
N CYS A 18 40.98 23.68 18.10
CA CYS A 18 40.18 23.19 16.99
C CYS A 18 38.88 22.65 17.58
N THR A 19 37.82 23.46 17.57
CA THR A 19 36.46 22.94 17.66
C THR A 19 36.27 22.07 16.41
N ARG A 20 36.29 20.75 16.57
CA ARG A 20 35.75 19.87 15.54
C ARG A 20 34.26 20.18 15.52
N ASP A 21 33.81 20.90 14.49
CA ASP A 21 32.38 21.04 14.21
C ASP A 21 31.82 19.62 14.22
N ALA A 22 30.90 19.35 15.14
CA ALA A 22 30.22 18.07 15.18
C ALA A 22 29.54 17.91 13.82
N GLU A 23 29.91 16.86 13.08
CA GLU A 23 29.16 16.48 11.88
C GLU A 23 27.68 16.43 12.24
N PRO A 24 26.78 17.00 11.40
CA PRO A 24 25.36 16.96 11.67
C PRO A 24 24.96 15.50 11.86
N THR A 25 24.55 15.14 13.08
CA THR A 25 24.01 13.80 13.34
C THR A 25 22.86 13.59 12.36
N PRO A 26 22.90 12.56 11.50
CA PRO A 26 21.81 12.31 10.59
C PRO A 26 20.51 12.21 11.40
N PRO A 27 19.40 12.82 10.93
CA PRO A 27 18.13 12.68 11.61
C PRO A 27 17.83 11.19 11.77
N PRO A 28 17.27 10.77 12.92
CA PRO A 28 17.03 9.36 13.20
C PRO A 28 16.20 8.75 12.07
N GLN A 29 16.72 7.70 11.44
CA GLN A 29 15.99 6.94 10.44
C GLN A 29 14.79 6.28 11.13
N ILE A 30 13.59 6.78 10.83
CA ILE A 30 12.35 6.15 11.31
C ILE A 30 12.21 4.84 10.54
N GLU A 31 12.41 3.71 11.23
CA GLU A 31 12.21 2.42 10.60
C GLU A 31 10.76 2.26 10.12
N PRO A 32 10.54 1.75 8.90
CA PRO A 32 9.20 1.52 8.40
C PRO A 32 8.44 0.51 9.27
N VAL A 33 7.19 0.84 9.60
CA VAL A 33 6.28 -0.12 10.24
C VAL A 33 5.81 -1.11 9.18
N TRP A 34 6.11 -2.39 9.39
CA TRP A 34 5.76 -3.48 8.48
C TRP A 34 4.57 -4.26 9.02
N THR A 35 3.46 -4.19 8.30
CA THR A 35 2.20 -4.82 8.68
C THR A 35 2.00 -6.11 7.87
N PRO A 36 1.80 -7.27 8.51
CA PRO A 36 1.55 -8.52 7.78
C PRO A 36 0.19 -8.47 7.08
N TYR A 37 0.11 -9.02 5.88
CA TYR A 37 -1.15 -9.12 5.13
C TYR A 37 -1.11 -10.31 4.15
N ILE A 38 -2.27 -10.73 3.66
CA ILE A 38 -2.42 -11.64 2.53
C ILE A 38 -2.54 -10.82 1.25
N GLU A 39 -1.61 -11.02 0.33
CA GLU A 39 -1.63 -10.46 -1.02
C GLU A 39 -2.67 -11.19 -1.89
N ASN A 40 -3.12 -10.58 -2.99
CA ASN A 40 -4.18 -11.11 -3.84
C ASN A 40 -3.92 -12.55 -4.32
N ASN A 41 -2.65 -12.91 -4.55
CA ASN A 41 -2.25 -14.26 -4.95
C ASN A 41 -2.26 -15.30 -3.79
N GLY A 42 -2.70 -14.91 -2.59
CA GLY A 42 -2.74 -15.77 -1.40
C GLY A 42 -1.42 -15.82 -0.61
N THR A 43 -0.38 -15.11 -1.03
CA THR A 43 0.91 -15.11 -0.34
C THR A 43 0.86 -14.18 0.87
N LYS A 44 1.39 -14.65 2.00
CA LYS A 44 1.62 -13.79 3.17
C LYS A 44 2.84 -12.91 2.94
N MET A 45 2.64 -11.61 3.03
CA MET A 45 3.67 -10.58 2.85
C MET A 45 3.58 -9.56 3.98
N GLN A 46 4.45 -8.55 3.96
CA GLN A 46 4.35 -7.39 4.82
C GLN A 46 4.29 -6.12 3.97
N ILE A 47 3.42 -5.19 4.33
CA ILE A 47 3.24 -3.90 3.67
C ILE A 47 3.65 -2.76 4.61
N SER A 48 4.26 -1.73 4.05
CA SER A 48 4.57 -0.49 4.76
C SER A 48 4.10 0.71 3.95
N PHE A 49 3.77 1.80 4.64
CA PHE A 49 3.27 3.03 4.06
C PHE A 49 4.22 4.16 4.40
N LYS A 50 4.70 4.85 3.38
CA LYS A 50 5.51 6.05 3.52
C LYS A 50 4.65 7.26 3.16
N ARG A 51 4.46 8.14 4.13
CA ARG A 51 4.04 9.51 3.83
C ARG A 51 5.25 10.21 3.24
N GLY A 52 5.13 10.78 2.05
CA GLY A 52 6.29 11.40 1.37
C GLY A 52 6.76 12.69 2.04
N GLU A 53 7.86 13.24 1.53
CA GLU A 53 8.56 14.40 2.10
C GLU A 53 7.97 15.75 1.64
N ASN A 54 7.28 15.78 0.48
CA ASN A 54 6.70 17.01 -0.11
C ASN A 54 5.26 17.34 0.36
N PHE A 55 4.84 16.82 1.50
CA PHE A 55 3.46 16.94 1.99
C PHE A 55 3.16 18.34 2.56
N GLY A 56 4.19 19.04 3.03
CA GLY A 56 4.10 20.46 3.41
C GLY A 56 4.27 21.43 2.24
N ALA A 57 4.77 20.95 1.09
CA ALA A 57 4.92 21.72 -0.14
C ALA A 57 3.85 21.32 -1.18
N MET A 58 2.67 20.89 -0.71
CA MET A 58 1.46 21.00 -1.51
C MET A 58 1.30 22.48 -1.85
N LYS A 59 1.87 22.93 -2.98
CA LYS A 59 1.16 23.90 -3.81
C LYS A 59 -0.27 23.40 -3.82
N GLU A 60 -1.21 24.25 -3.45
CA GLU A 60 -2.63 24.01 -3.72
C GLU A 60 -2.75 23.67 -5.20
N THR A 61 -2.69 22.38 -5.53
CA THR A 61 -3.00 21.90 -6.84
C THR A 61 -4.48 21.65 -6.79
N ASN A 62 -5.24 22.29 -7.67
CA ASN A 62 -6.65 22.01 -7.97
C ASN A 62 -6.87 20.58 -8.51
N ALA A 63 -6.04 19.61 -8.10
CA ALA A 63 -6.02 18.25 -8.56
C ALA A 63 -7.16 17.48 -7.87
N THR A 64 -8.03 16.89 -8.69
CA THR A 64 -9.19 16.11 -8.26
C THR A 64 -8.80 14.85 -7.47
N MET A 65 -7.52 14.44 -7.48
CA MET A 65 -7.00 13.22 -6.84
C MET A 65 -5.59 13.47 -6.26
N PRO A 66 -5.46 13.91 -5.00
CA PRO A 66 -4.18 14.27 -4.43
C PRO A 66 -3.31 13.05 -4.14
N LEU A 67 -2.01 13.19 -4.38
CA LEU A 67 -0.96 12.25 -3.96
C LEU A 67 -0.82 12.30 -2.43
N VAL A 68 -0.96 11.16 -1.76
CA VAL A 68 -1.02 11.03 -0.29
C VAL A 68 0.00 10.07 0.31
N GLY A 69 0.84 9.43 -0.52
CA GLY A 69 2.04 8.74 -0.05
C GLY A 69 2.55 7.72 -1.06
N SER A 70 3.25 6.72 -0.57
CA SER A 70 3.60 5.50 -1.33
C SER A 70 3.49 4.28 -0.44
N ALA A 71 3.35 3.11 -1.06
CA ALA A 71 3.38 1.84 -0.36
C ALA A 71 4.48 0.93 -0.91
N GLU A 72 5.03 0.12 -0.03
CA GLU A 72 6.05 -0.88 -0.32
C GLU A 72 5.61 -2.21 0.30
N PHE A 73 5.93 -3.33 -0.36
CA PHE A 73 5.84 -4.64 0.26
C PHE A 73 7.21 -5.27 0.42
N ARG A 74 7.29 -6.23 1.33
CA ARG A 74 8.40 -7.17 1.39
C ARG A 74 7.88 -8.59 1.58
N ALA A 75 8.54 -9.52 0.92
CA ALA A 75 8.31 -10.94 1.08
C ALA A 75 9.51 -11.58 1.82
N PRO A 76 9.28 -12.57 2.70
CA PRO A 76 10.36 -13.31 3.31
C PRO A 76 11.12 -14.13 2.26
N THR A 77 12.45 -14.02 2.27
CA THR A 77 13.39 -14.75 1.40
C THR A 77 14.51 -15.32 2.27
N GLY A 78 14.27 -16.50 2.86
CA GLY A 78 15.16 -17.04 3.89
C GLY A 78 15.21 -16.11 5.11
N GLU A 79 16.41 -15.71 5.53
CA GLU A 79 16.63 -14.78 6.64
C GLU A 79 16.54 -13.30 6.24
N ARG A 80 16.30 -13.00 4.95
CA ARG A 80 16.27 -11.64 4.42
C ARG A 80 14.90 -11.27 3.89
N TYR A 81 14.65 -9.98 3.79
CA TYR A 81 13.49 -9.41 3.10
C TYR A 81 13.95 -8.63 1.87
N ILE A 82 13.25 -8.81 0.76
CA ILE A 82 13.40 -7.95 -0.43
C ILE A 82 12.23 -6.96 -0.43
N VAL A 83 12.56 -5.67 -0.44
CA VAL A 83 11.59 -4.57 -0.47
C VAL A 83 11.29 -4.18 -1.91
N HIS A 84 10.01 -4.08 -2.24
CA HIS A 84 9.51 -3.68 -3.55
C HIS A 84 8.53 -2.52 -3.40
N LYS A 85 8.68 -1.48 -4.22
CA LYS A 85 7.69 -0.41 -4.32
C LYS A 85 6.42 -0.94 -4.98
N ILE A 86 5.26 -0.72 -4.36
CA ILE A 86 3.95 -0.99 -4.96
C ILE A 86 3.58 0.15 -5.91
N GLY A 87 3.67 1.38 -5.41
CA GLY A 87 3.27 2.56 -6.16
C GLY A 87 3.00 3.75 -5.25
N ASP A 88 2.59 4.83 -5.89
CA ASP A 88 2.16 6.05 -5.23
C ASP A 88 0.68 5.94 -4.85
N MET A 89 0.34 6.44 -3.67
CA MET A 89 -1.01 6.38 -3.10
C MET A 89 -1.78 7.67 -3.41
N TYR A 90 -3.03 7.55 -3.85
CA TYR A 90 -3.91 8.67 -4.17
C TYR A 90 -5.20 8.62 -3.33
N SER A 91 -5.70 9.78 -2.91
CA SER A 91 -6.99 9.86 -2.21
C SER A 91 -8.14 10.00 -3.19
N LEU A 92 -8.78 8.88 -3.56
CA LEU A 92 -9.95 8.85 -4.45
C LEU A 92 -11.28 8.99 -3.68
N ALA A 93 -11.27 8.72 -2.38
CA ALA A 93 -12.42 8.85 -1.49
C ALA A 93 -11.94 9.28 -0.10
N HIS A 94 -12.81 9.96 0.66
CA HIS A 94 -12.47 10.44 1.99
C HIS A 94 -12.02 9.30 2.91
N GLY A 95 -10.82 9.45 3.50
CA GLY A 95 -10.25 8.46 4.43
C GLY A 95 -9.74 7.17 3.77
N LYS A 96 -9.61 7.15 2.43
CA LYS A 96 -9.13 6.00 1.67
C LYS A 96 -8.00 6.40 0.73
N ASN A 97 -6.90 5.66 0.82
CA ASN A 97 -5.73 5.80 -0.04
C ASN A 97 -5.72 4.63 -1.04
N ASN A 98 -5.35 4.91 -2.29
CA ASN A 98 -5.55 3.94 -3.37
C ASN A 98 -4.33 3.87 -4.26
N ILE A 99 -4.05 2.68 -4.78
CA ILE A 99 -3.01 2.46 -5.80
C ILE A 99 -3.64 1.67 -6.93
N ILE A 100 -3.42 2.11 -8.16
CA ILE A 100 -3.84 1.39 -9.37
C ILE A 100 -2.58 0.86 -10.06
N ILE A 101 -2.61 -0.40 -10.50
CA ILE A 101 -1.50 -1.02 -11.21
C ILE A 101 -2.03 -1.67 -12.48
N ASN A 102 -1.48 -1.29 -13.63
CA ASN A 102 -1.68 -2.05 -14.85
C ASN A 102 -0.82 -3.31 -14.77
N LEU A 103 -1.46 -4.48 -14.73
CA LEU A 103 -0.76 -5.75 -14.55
C LEU A 103 -0.16 -6.27 -15.87
N ASP A 104 -0.62 -5.78 -17.02
CA ASP A 104 -0.05 -6.13 -18.33
C ASP A 104 1.36 -5.56 -18.49
N THR A 105 1.63 -4.39 -17.90
CA THR A 105 2.94 -3.72 -17.89
C THR A 105 3.63 -3.73 -16.53
N ASN A 106 2.99 -4.32 -15.51
CA ASN A 106 3.42 -4.32 -14.11
C ASN A 106 3.85 -2.93 -13.60
N SER A 107 3.06 -1.90 -13.93
CA SER A 107 3.39 -0.49 -13.67
C SER A 107 2.27 0.21 -12.90
N PRO A 108 2.60 1.02 -11.87
CA PRO A 108 1.61 1.84 -11.18
C PRO A 108 1.05 2.92 -12.10
N ILE A 109 -0.19 3.33 -11.85
CA ILE A 109 -0.93 4.30 -12.63
C ILE A 109 -1.18 5.54 -11.78
N ASP A 110 -0.82 6.70 -12.33
CA ASP A 110 -1.28 8.00 -11.87
C ASP A 110 -2.72 8.22 -12.39
N PRO A 111 -3.74 8.21 -11.51
CA PRO A 111 -5.11 8.41 -11.94
C PRO A 111 -5.36 9.81 -12.51
N GLY A 112 -4.49 10.79 -12.24
CA GLY A 112 -4.53 12.11 -12.86
C GLY A 112 -4.02 12.14 -14.32
N SER A 113 -3.34 11.08 -14.77
CA SER A 113 -2.79 10.98 -16.12
C SER A 113 -3.78 10.34 -17.08
N LYS A 114 -4.32 11.13 -18.02
CA LYS A 114 -5.25 10.64 -19.06
C LYS A 114 -4.64 9.53 -19.92
N GLU A 115 -3.34 9.62 -20.21
CA GLU A 115 -2.64 8.62 -21.01
C GLU A 115 -2.55 7.28 -20.28
N GLN A 116 -2.15 7.31 -19.00
CA GLN A 116 -2.04 6.09 -18.19
C GLN A 116 -3.42 5.49 -17.90
N MET A 117 -4.43 6.32 -17.65
CA MET A 117 -5.82 5.85 -17.51
C MET A 117 -6.35 5.24 -18.81
N SER A 118 -6.05 5.84 -19.97
CA SER A 118 -6.39 5.25 -21.27
C SER A 118 -5.69 3.91 -21.50
N ALA A 119 -4.44 3.76 -21.03
CA ALA A 119 -3.72 2.50 -21.08
C ALA A 119 -4.34 1.44 -20.15
N LEU A 120 -4.75 1.83 -18.94
CA LEU A 120 -5.46 0.98 -17.99
C LEU A 120 -6.78 0.44 -18.58
N GLN A 121 -7.54 1.27 -19.30
CA GLN A 121 -8.80 0.86 -19.92
C GLN A 121 -8.63 -0.18 -21.03
N ARG A 122 -7.44 -0.25 -21.63
CA ARG A 122 -7.05 -1.27 -22.60
C ARG A 122 -6.29 -2.43 -21.96
N ALA A 123 -6.19 -2.49 -20.63
CA ALA A 123 -5.51 -3.58 -19.96
C ALA A 123 -6.42 -4.83 -19.91
N LYS A 124 -5.80 -6.00 -20.10
CA LYS A 124 -6.43 -7.30 -19.86
C LYS A 124 -6.53 -7.62 -18.38
N SER A 125 -5.66 -7.01 -17.58
CA SER A 125 -5.70 -7.14 -16.14
C SER A 125 -5.16 -5.90 -15.43
N PHE A 126 -5.79 -5.55 -14.31
CA PHE A 126 -5.28 -4.50 -13.44
C PHE A 126 -5.61 -4.77 -11.99
N LYS A 127 -4.79 -4.21 -11.10
CA LYS A 127 -4.93 -4.31 -9.65
C LYS A 127 -5.28 -2.96 -9.05
N PHE A 128 -6.16 -2.98 -8.07
CA PHE A 128 -6.50 -1.86 -7.22
C PHE A 128 -6.17 -2.20 -5.77
N TYR A 129 -5.45 -1.34 -5.08
CA TYR A 129 -5.34 -1.37 -3.63
C TYR A 129 -6.25 -0.31 -3.03
N GLU A 130 -7.04 -0.69 -2.02
CA GLU A 130 -7.70 0.25 -1.12
C GLU A 130 -7.08 0.12 0.28
N ILE A 131 -6.56 1.22 0.80
CA ILE A 131 -5.91 1.29 2.10
C ILE A 131 -6.71 2.25 2.96
N GLY A 132 -7.24 1.75 4.07
CA GLY A 132 -8.04 2.54 5.00
C GLY A 132 -7.70 2.22 6.45
N THR A 133 -8.41 2.88 7.37
CA THR A 133 -8.25 2.63 8.79
C THR A 133 -8.58 1.18 9.12
N GLY A 134 -7.57 0.40 9.52
CA GLY A 134 -7.74 -0.99 9.92
C GLY A 134 -8.00 -1.95 8.76
N MET A 135 -7.76 -1.57 7.50
CA MET A 135 -7.87 -2.50 6.38
C MET A 135 -6.90 -2.24 5.22
N VAL A 136 -6.51 -3.32 4.55
CA VAL A 136 -5.82 -3.30 3.25
C VAL A 136 -6.52 -4.28 2.33
N GLU A 137 -7.12 -3.77 1.27
CA GLU A 137 -7.74 -4.56 0.22
C GLU A 137 -6.89 -4.53 -1.05
N SER A 138 -6.81 -5.68 -1.73
CA SER A 138 -6.27 -5.80 -3.07
C SER A 138 -7.31 -6.48 -3.97
N ILE A 139 -7.66 -5.83 -5.08
CA ILE A 139 -8.64 -6.32 -6.05
C ILE A 139 -7.92 -6.47 -7.38
N VAL A 140 -8.04 -7.62 -8.02
CA VAL A 140 -7.57 -7.88 -9.39
C VAL A 140 -8.78 -8.07 -10.27
N TYR A 141 -8.85 -7.25 -11.32
CA TYR A 141 -9.81 -7.38 -12.40
C TYR A 141 -9.09 -8.00 -13.60
N SER A 142 -9.73 -8.97 -14.26
CA SER A 142 -9.15 -9.65 -15.41
C SER A 142 -10.21 -10.13 -16.40
N ALA A 143 -9.84 -10.17 -17.68
CA ALA A 143 -10.70 -10.49 -18.81
C ALA A 143 -9.91 -11.30 -19.86
N LYS A 144 -10.60 -11.88 -20.85
CA LYS A 144 -9.90 -12.53 -21.99
C LYS A 144 -9.34 -11.48 -22.95
N GLY A 145 -10.15 -10.47 -23.25
CA GLY A 145 -9.81 -9.22 -23.90
C GLY A 145 -9.49 -8.14 -22.87
N HIS A 146 -9.88 -6.89 -23.16
CA HIS A 146 -9.68 -5.76 -22.25
C HIS A 146 -10.80 -5.71 -21.21
N VAL A 147 -10.43 -5.53 -19.94
CA VAL A 147 -11.38 -5.55 -18.81
C VAL A 147 -12.53 -4.57 -19.01
N CYS A 148 -12.22 -3.32 -19.37
CA CYS A 148 -13.22 -2.28 -19.50
C CYS A 148 -14.12 -2.46 -20.72
N GLU A 149 -13.54 -2.90 -21.85
CA GLU A 149 -14.31 -3.21 -23.05
C GLU A 149 -15.31 -4.34 -22.81
N GLU A 150 -14.85 -5.46 -22.25
CA GLU A 150 -15.71 -6.60 -21.91
C GLU A 150 -16.77 -6.22 -20.88
N PHE A 151 -16.38 -5.54 -19.81
CA PHE A 151 -17.31 -5.11 -18.77
C PHE A 151 -18.42 -4.22 -19.35
N LEU A 152 -18.08 -3.19 -20.11
CA LEU A 152 -19.06 -2.26 -20.70
C LEU A 152 -19.93 -2.95 -21.78
N ALA A 153 -19.42 -3.98 -22.45
CA ALA A 153 -20.18 -4.82 -23.37
C ALA A 153 -21.15 -5.80 -22.66
N ASN A 154 -21.14 -5.86 -21.32
CA ASN A 154 -21.85 -6.85 -20.51
C ASN A 154 -21.33 -8.29 -20.69
N GLU A 155 -20.07 -8.43 -21.06
CA GLU A 155 -19.35 -9.71 -20.99
C GLU A 155 -18.86 -9.96 -19.56
N PRO A 156 -18.80 -11.23 -19.13
CA PRO A 156 -18.37 -11.57 -17.79
C PRO A 156 -16.86 -11.39 -17.62
N ILE A 157 -16.46 -10.53 -16.69
CA ILE A 157 -15.06 -10.41 -16.27
C ILE A 157 -14.83 -11.13 -14.92
N HIS A 158 -13.60 -11.54 -14.66
CA HIS A 158 -13.22 -12.14 -13.39
C HIS A 158 -12.68 -11.06 -12.43
N VAL A 159 -13.15 -11.13 -11.18
CA VAL A 159 -12.73 -10.25 -10.10
C VAL A 159 -12.31 -11.11 -8.92
N ARG A 160 -11.06 -10.95 -8.49
CA ARG A 160 -10.52 -11.56 -7.29
C ARG A 160 -10.17 -10.47 -6.29
N SER A 161 -10.66 -10.57 -5.06
CA SER A 161 -10.35 -9.63 -4.00
C SER A 161 -9.84 -10.33 -2.75
N VAL A 162 -8.91 -9.68 -2.08
CA VAL A 162 -8.43 -10.05 -0.75
C VAL A 162 -8.46 -8.81 0.14
N THR A 163 -9.33 -8.80 1.14
CA THR A 163 -9.46 -7.71 2.11
C THR A 163 -8.94 -8.16 3.45
N ASN A 164 -7.86 -7.54 3.91
CA ASN A 164 -7.25 -7.77 5.22
C ASN A 164 -7.85 -6.80 6.24
N TYR A 165 -8.37 -7.31 7.36
CA TYR A 165 -8.97 -6.56 8.45
C TYR A 165 -8.14 -6.73 9.72
N TYR A 166 -7.62 -5.63 10.24
CA TYR A 166 -6.73 -5.64 11.41
C TYR A 166 -7.53 -5.46 12.70
N LEU A 167 -7.26 -6.33 13.68
CA LEU A 167 -7.94 -6.32 14.97
C LEU A 167 -7.22 -5.40 15.96
N LYS A 168 -7.98 -4.71 16.81
CA LYS A 168 -7.42 -3.87 17.88
C LYS A 168 -6.60 -4.67 18.90
N LYS A 169 -6.98 -5.93 19.14
CA LYS A 169 -6.30 -6.86 20.05
C LYS A 169 -5.03 -7.51 19.43
N GLY A 170 -4.65 -7.11 18.22
CA GLY A 170 -3.55 -7.71 17.47
C GLY A 170 -4.02 -8.83 16.53
N GLY A 171 -3.22 -9.09 15.50
CA GLY A 171 -3.58 -10.02 14.43
C GLY A 171 -4.52 -9.42 13.39
N PHE A 172 -4.88 -10.24 12.41
CA PHE A 172 -5.78 -9.87 11.32
C PHE A 172 -6.51 -11.10 10.76
N PHE A 173 -7.60 -10.87 10.04
CA PHE A 173 -8.20 -11.88 9.18
C PHE A 173 -8.34 -11.31 7.77
N ALA A 174 -8.43 -12.17 6.77
CA ALA A 174 -8.67 -11.75 5.39
C ALA A 174 -9.92 -12.42 4.81
N SER A 175 -10.79 -11.64 4.16
CA SER A 175 -11.80 -12.18 3.25
C SER A 175 -11.17 -12.37 1.87
N ILE A 176 -11.44 -13.50 1.24
CA ILE A 176 -10.98 -13.82 -0.12
C ILE A 176 -12.21 -14.12 -0.94
N ILE A 177 -12.41 -13.40 -2.05
CA ILE A 177 -13.57 -13.54 -2.93
C ILE A 177 -13.09 -13.70 -4.36
N ASP A 178 -13.59 -14.73 -5.03
CA ASP A 178 -13.54 -14.88 -6.47
C ASP A 178 -14.95 -14.72 -7.02
N ALA A 179 -15.14 -13.83 -7.99
CA ALA A 179 -16.44 -13.52 -8.55
C ALA A 179 -16.38 -13.23 -10.04
N LYS A 180 -17.52 -13.42 -10.70
CA LYS A 180 -17.77 -12.96 -12.06
C LYS A 180 -18.64 -11.72 -12.03
N PHE A 181 -18.21 -10.66 -12.68
CA PHE A 181 -18.94 -9.41 -12.78
C PHE A 181 -19.47 -9.24 -14.19
N ILE A 182 -20.74 -8.86 -14.30
CA ILE A 182 -21.37 -8.47 -15.55
C ILE A 182 -22.04 -7.12 -15.32
N TYR A 183 -21.68 -6.13 -16.12
CA TYR A 183 -22.23 -4.78 -15.99
C TYR A 183 -23.76 -4.81 -16.01
N LYS A 184 -24.38 -3.98 -15.15
CA LYS A 184 -25.83 -3.91 -14.89
C LYS A 184 -26.51 -5.18 -14.37
N LYS A 185 -25.97 -6.37 -14.60
CA LYS A 185 -26.49 -7.66 -14.09
C LYS A 185 -25.95 -8.02 -12.71
N GLY A 186 -24.90 -7.34 -12.26
CA GLY A 186 -24.30 -7.52 -10.94
C GLY A 186 -23.18 -8.55 -10.97
N ALA A 187 -23.00 -9.26 -9.87
CA ALA A 187 -21.89 -10.17 -9.69
C ALA A 187 -22.33 -11.50 -9.10
N LYS A 188 -21.66 -12.57 -9.52
CA LYS A 188 -21.82 -13.92 -9.00
C LYS A 188 -20.54 -14.32 -8.29
N ILE A 189 -20.62 -14.52 -6.99
CA ILE A 189 -19.52 -15.10 -6.20
C ILE A 189 -19.37 -16.56 -6.62
N GLU A 190 -18.16 -16.94 -7.04
CA GLU A 190 -17.80 -18.31 -7.42
C GLU A 190 -17.12 -19.03 -6.27
N ASN A 191 -16.25 -18.34 -5.54
CA ASN A 191 -15.59 -18.86 -4.35
C ASN A 191 -15.46 -17.76 -3.30
N LYS A 192 -15.49 -18.18 -2.03
CA LYS A 192 -15.25 -17.30 -0.89
C LYS A 192 -14.64 -18.06 0.26
N SER A 193 -13.68 -17.44 0.94
CA SER A 193 -13.03 -18.04 2.11
C SER A 193 -12.51 -16.95 3.05
N PHE A 194 -12.10 -17.39 4.23
CA PHE A 194 -11.43 -16.55 5.20
C PHE A 194 -10.07 -17.13 5.56
N TYR A 195 -9.11 -16.24 5.78
CA TYR A 195 -7.81 -16.54 6.39
C TYR A 195 -7.74 -15.84 7.75
N TYR A 196 -7.13 -16.48 8.75
CA TYR A 196 -7.02 -15.92 10.10
C TYR A 196 -5.57 -15.99 10.59
N GLU A 197 -5.06 -14.87 11.07
CA GLU A 197 -3.77 -14.73 11.75
C GLU A 197 -4.02 -14.03 13.08
N ILE A 198 -4.54 -14.77 14.04
CA ILE A 198 -4.97 -14.25 15.35
C ILE A 198 -4.47 -15.24 16.40
N GLU A 199 -3.56 -14.77 17.27
CA GLU A 199 -3.00 -15.59 18.35
C GLU A 199 -3.94 -15.70 19.56
N ASP A 200 -4.65 -14.61 19.88
CA ASP A 200 -5.60 -14.59 21.00
C ASP A 200 -6.81 -15.49 20.68
N GLU A 201 -6.98 -16.56 21.46
CA GLU A 201 -8.02 -17.57 21.23
C GLU A 201 -9.44 -17.00 21.29
N ASN A 202 -9.68 -16.05 22.20
CA ASN A 202 -10.98 -15.40 22.34
C ASN A 202 -11.30 -14.54 21.11
N ALA A 203 -10.34 -13.71 20.66
CA ALA A 203 -10.48 -12.91 19.45
C ALA A 203 -10.62 -13.79 18.20
N LEU A 204 -9.92 -14.92 18.13
CA LEU A 204 -10.07 -15.87 17.03
C LEU A 204 -11.47 -16.48 17.02
N LYS A 205 -12.01 -16.87 18.18
CA LYS A 205 -13.37 -17.39 18.32
C LYS A 205 -14.41 -16.36 17.91
N GLU A 206 -14.33 -15.14 18.46
CA GLU A 206 -15.20 -14.01 18.11
C GLU A 206 -15.18 -13.73 16.60
N THR A 207 -13.99 -13.73 15.98
CA THR A 207 -13.83 -13.49 14.55
C THR A 207 -14.42 -14.62 13.70
N ARG A 208 -14.27 -15.89 14.13
CA ARG A 208 -14.88 -17.04 13.44
C ARG A 208 -16.40 -17.02 13.53
N GLU A 209 -16.96 -16.65 14.68
CA GLU A 209 -18.40 -16.49 14.85
C GLU A 209 -18.95 -15.39 13.95
N PHE A 210 -18.28 -14.21 13.93
CA PHE A 210 -18.61 -13.13 13.00
C PHE A 210 -18.56 -13.62 11.55
N THR A 211 -17.43 -14.15 11.10
CA THR A 211 -17.24 -14.57 9.70
C THR A 211 -18.15 -15.73 9.26
N ALA A 212 -18.64 -16.57 10.18
CA ALA A 212 -19.57 -17.66 9.87
C ALA A 212 -21.00 -17.16 9.53
N SER A 213 -21.43 -16.04 10.11
CA SER A 213 -22.76 -15.45 9.87
C SER A 213 -22.83 -14.51 8.68
N GLU A 214 -21.68 -14.13 8.10
CA GLU A 214 -21.56 -12.92 7.31
C GLU A 214 -21.73 -13.15 5.80
N SER A 215 -22.99 -13.26 5.37
CA SER A 215 -23.33 -13.07 3.96
C SER A 215 -23.19 -11.60 3.52
N GLU A 216 -23.39 -10.65 4.44
CA GLU A 216 -23.42 -9.22 4.13
C GLU A 216 -22.04 -8.65 3.85
N LEU A 217 -20.99 -9.06 4.58
CA LEU A 217 -19.60 -8.66 4.31
C LEU A 217 -19.23 -8.87 2.83
N PHE A 218 -19.44 -10.09 2.33
CA PHE A 218 -19.14 -10.45 0.94
C PHE A 218 -20.00 -9.68 -0.06
N LEU A 219 -21.29 -9.49 0.23
CA LEU A 219 -22.18 -8.73 -0.64
C LEU A 219 -21.80 -7.25 -0.72
N ASN A 220 -21.38 -6.65 0.39
CA ASN A 220 -20.95 -5.26 0.45
C ASN A 220 -19.65 -5.05 -0.31
N ASP A 221 -18.67 -5.95 -0.15
CA ASP A 221 -17.41 -5.91 -0.90
C ASP A 221 -17.65 -6.03 -2.41
N VAL A 222 -18.45 -7.00 -2.83
CA VAL A 222 -18.79 -7.20 -4.24
C VAL A 222 -19.52 -5.99 -4.83
N LYS A 223 -20.47 -5.39 -4.11
CA LYS A 223 -21.14 -4.15 -4.56
C LYS A 223 -20.16 -2.99 -4.73
N LYS A 224 -19.25 -2.80 -3.77
CA LYS A 224 -18.21 -1.77 -3.83
C LYS A 224 -17.28 -1.98 -5.02
N GLN A 225 -16.80 -3.21 -5.23
CA GLN A 225 -15.92 -3.58 -6.35
C GLN A 225 -16.55 -3.27 -7.71
N GLY A 226 -17.87 -3.48 -7.85
CA GLY A 226 -18.60 -3.16 -9.07
C GLY A 226 -18.70 -1.67 -9.33
N ARG A 227 -18.92 -0.86 -8.27
CA ARG A 227 -18.92 0.62 -8.38
C ARG A 227 -17.55 1.14 -8.76
N LEU A 228 -16.49 0.60 -8.14
CA LEU A 228 -15.12 0.96 -8.47
C LEU A 228 -14.80 0.69 -9.94
N LEU A 229 -15.21 -0.47 -10.45
CA LEU A 229 -15.01 -0.82 -11.85
C LEU A 229 -15.73 0.13 -12.82
N VAL A 230 -16.94 0.60 -12.47
CA VAL A 230 -17.64 1.64 -13.22
C VAL A 230 -16.84 2.94 -13.26
N VAL A 231 -16.22 3.32 -12.14
CA VAL A 231 -15.36 4.52 -12.09
C VAL A 231 -14.11 4.33 -12.96
N LEU A 232 -13.40 3.21 -12.82
CA LEU A 232 -12.16 2.96 -13.56
C LEU A 232 -12.37 2.83 -15.07
N CYS A 233 -13.50 2.25 -15.50
CA CYS A 233 -13.81 2.03 -16.90
C CYS A 233 -14.66 3.13 -17.56
N GLY A 234 -15.26 4.02 -16.76
CA GLY A 234 -16.11 5.11 -17.24
C GLY A 234 -15.44 6.49 -17.34
N MET A 235 -14.16 6.60 -16.96
CA MET A 235 -13.36 7.84 -17.04
C MET A 235 -12.90 8.17 -18.46
#